data_AF-U6LL81-F1
#
_entry.id   AF-U6LL81-F1
#
_cell.length_a   1.000
_cell.length_b   1.000
_cell.length_c   1.000
_cell.angle_alpha   90.00
_cell.angle_beta   90.00
_cell.angle_gamma   90.00
#
_symmetry.space_group_name_H-M   'P 1'
#
loop_
_entity.id
_entity.type
_entity.pdbx_description
1 polymer ?
#
loop_
_entity_poly.entity_id
_entity_poly.type
_entity_poly.pdbx_seq_one_letter_code
_entity_poly.pdbx_strand_id
1 'polypeptide(L)'
;MTSPETASATPPKCGISHEQTEQVRLLNHLVKQELVLQRQPEWHLLERAGLIKKGMGEALGGLHALDAEQRADAIAENPAIVPALVAVLRLEADIHPAQYALTILYEVVRENSSRYEVMCKALEGTNLYEDFMQLLQRHGVDAYTGDRASFMLSGFMSRSRSTRFSDNEVEYFVQDRWRPVVWENRTLPELLVKNLSLMQPPSVVYKAVLCIVRVGLHVIENFLSCEEAVEIIIEENVAQILTLLEFEKWRDPDLYEEIRACIFSLDLKIRQFNNFERYLLELEKGKLRWSVLHSGEPGEVLA
;
A
#
# COMPACT_ATOMS: atom_id res chain seq x y z
N MET A 1 38.08 42.09 -35.31
CA MET A 1 37.33 42.21 -34.05
C MET A 1 36.76 40.84 -33.74
N THR A 2 37.49 40.06 -32.95
CA THR A 2 37.15 38.70 -32.52
C THR A 2 37.13 38.73 -31.00
N SER A 3 35.95 38.72 -30.40
CA SER A 3 35.77 38.45 -28.97
C SER A 3 35.48 36.96 -28.79
N PRO A 4 36.16 36.24 -27.89
CA PRO A 4 35.79 34.88 -27.56
C PRO A 4 34.69 34.88 -26.49
N GLU A 5 33.57 34.19 -26.78
CA GLU A 5 32.55 33.88 -25.78
C GLU A 5 33.12 32.90 -24.75
N THR A 6 33.15 33.35 -23.50
CA THR A 6 33.42 32.52 -22.32
C THR A 6 32.28 31.55 -22.10
N ALA A 7 32.52 30.25 -22.33
CA ALA A 7 31.64 29.18 -21.91
C ALA A 7 31.63 29.10 -20.37
N SER A 8 30.54 29.60 -19.76
CA SER A 8 30.24 29.39 -18.35
C SER A 8 29.77 27.95 -18.15
N ALA A 9 30.68 27.10 -17.66
CA ALA A 9 30.34 25.76 -17.19
C ALA A 9 29.42 25.84 -15.96
N THR A 10 28.14 25.55 -16.14
CA THR A 10 27.24 25.23 -15.02
C THR A 10 27.71 23.92 -14.37
N PRO A 11 27.89 23.86 -13.04
CA PRO A 11 28.29 22.64 -12.37
C PRO A 11 27.18 21.58 -12.51
N PRO A 12 27.53 20.29 -12.63
CA PRO A 12 26.53 19.24 -12.70
C PRO A 12 25.74 19.24 -11.40
N LYS A 13 24.42 19.42 -11.49
CA LYS A 13 23.51 19.20 -10.36
C LYS A 13 23.73 17.77 -9.89
N CYS A 14 24.32 17.62 -8.71
CA CYS A 14 24.42 16.35 -7.99
C CYS A 14 23.00 15.95 -7.62
N GLY A 15 22.32 15.27 -8.54
CA GLY A 15 21.03 14.65 -8.30
C GLY A 15 21.28 13.47 -7.37
N ILE A 16 20.92 13.63 -6.10
CA ILE A 16 20.75 12.50 -5.17
C ILE A 16 19.87 11.47 -5.90
N SER A 17 20.36 10.25 -6.07
CA SER A 17 19.58 9.22 -6.76
C SER A 17 18.34 8.92 -5.92
N HIS A 18 17.21 8.61 -6.56
CA HIS A 18 15.95 8.29 -5.88
C HIS A 18 16.11 7.19 -4.79
N GLU A 19 17.11 6.33 -4.95
CA GLU A 19 17.49 5.30 -3.98
C GLU A 19 18.07 5.86 -2.68
N GLN A 20 18.90 6.90 -2.77
CA GLN A 20 19.40 7.60 -1.60
C GLN A 20 18.25 8.34 -0.87
N THR A 21 17.27 8.84 -1.61
CA THR A 21 16.07 9.48 -1.03
C THR A 21 15.22 8.50 -0.21
N GLU A 22 15.00 7.29 -0.71
CA GLU A 22 14.21 6.26 -0.02
C GLU A 22 14.93 5.65 1.19
N GLN A 23 16.25 5.40 1.08
CA GLN A 23 17.05 4.97 2.23
C GLN A 23 17.04 6.01 3.34
N VAL A 24 17.14 7.29 2.99
CA VAL A 24 17.00 8.40 3.94
C VAL A 24 15.61 8.44 4.54
N ARG A 25 14.55 8.17 3.76
CA ARG A 25 13.17 8.08 4.27
C ARG A 25 13.02 6.96 5.30
N LEU A 26 13.46 5.74 4.99
CA LEU A 26 13.40 4.60 5.90
C LEU A 26 14.21 4.85 7.19
N LEU A 27 15.41 5.42 7.04
CA LEU A 27 16.24 5.82 8.16
C LEU A 27 15.53 6.86 9.04
N ASN A 28 14.89 7.87 8.42
CA ASN A 28 14.11 8.87 9.13
C ASN A 28 12.93 8.25 9.91
N HIS A 29 12.25 7.24 9.36
CA HIS A 29 11.19 6.53 10.09
C HIS A 29 11.72 5.76 11.31
N LEU A 30 12.87 5.11 11.19
CA LEU A 30 13.50 4.40 12.32
C LEU A 30 13.98 5.37 13.41
N VAL A 31 14.66 6.45 13.00
CA VAL A 31 15.09 7.52 13.93
C VAL A 31 13.89 8.14 14.64
N LYS A 32 12.81 8.44 13.91
CA LYS A 32 11.60 8.98 14.50
C LYS A 32 10.94 8.00 15.47
N GLN A 33 10.96 6.70 15.19
CA GLN A 33 10.45 5.68 16.10
C GLN A 33 11.21 5.68 17.42
N GLU A 34 12.53 5.72 17.35
CA GLU A 34 13.37 5.77 18.54
C GLU A 34 13.11 7.05 19.36
N LEU A 35 13.02 8.21 18.70
CA LEU A 35 12.69 9.47 19.36
C LEU A 35 11.31 9.46 20.05
N VAL A 36 10.30 8.88 19.40
CA VAL A 36 8.96 8.73 19.99
C VAL A 36 9.02 7.83 21.23
N LEU A 37 9.74 6.70 21.14
CA LEU A 37 9.86 5.76 22.25
C LEU A 37 10.79 6.22 23.36
N GLN A 38 11.74 7.14 23.12
CA GLN A 38 12.61 7.70 24.17
C GLN A 38 11.85 8.53 25.20
N ARG A 39 10.71 9.10 24.83
CA ARG A 39 9.92 9.95 25.72
C ARG A 39 8.58 9.30 26.00
N GLN A 40 8.43 8.73 27.19
CA GLN A 40 7.14 8.21 27.61
C GLN A 40 6.13 9.36 27.83
N PRO A 41 4.86 9.23 27.39
CA PRO A 41 3.80 10.16 27.77
C PRO A 41 3.57 10.19 29.29
N GLU A 42 3.13 11.33 29.81
CA GLU A 42 2.76 11.45 31.23
C GLU A 42 1.40 10.79 31.50
N TRP A 43 1.36 9.46 31.52
CA TRP A 43 0.13 8.69 31.62
C TRP A 43 -0.70 9.03 32.86
N HIS A 44 -0.06 9.27 34.01
CA HIS A 44 -0.76 9.69 35.23
C HIS A 44 -1.43 11.06 35.10
N LEU A 45 -0.88 11.98 34.29
CA LEU A 45 -1.51 13.27 34.03
C LEU A 45 -2.73 13.10 33.13
N LEU A 46 -2.62 12.27 32.09
CA LEU A 46 -3.76 11.93 31.21
C LEU A 46 -4.88 11.22 31.98
N GLU A 47 -4.52 10.34 32.91
CA GLU A 47 -5.47 9.66 33.80
C GLU A 47 -6.18 10.64 34.73
N ARG A 48 -5.42 11.54 35.38
CA ARG A 48 -5.99 12.59 36.24
C ARG A 48 -6.89 13.56 35.48
N ALA A 49 -6.58 13.82 34.22
CA ALA A 49 -7.40 14.64 33.33
C ALA A 49 -8.65 13.90 32.82
N GLY A 50 -8.81 12.60 33.13
CA GLY A 50 -9.95 11.79 32.69
C GLY A 50 -9.89 11.40 31.21
N LEU A 51 -8.73 11.57 30.55
CA LEU A 51 -8.53 11.25 29.14
C LEU A 51 -8.28 9.76 28.92
N ILE A 52 -7.79 9.07 29.94
CA ILE A 52 -7.71 7.61 29.99
C ILE A 52 -8.38 7.08 31.26
N LYS A 53 -8.81 5.82 31.22
CA LYS A 53 -9.52 5.18 32.35
C LYS A 53 -8.63 5.12 33.60
N LYS A 54 -9.25 5.30 34.77
CA LYS A 54 -8.59 5.13 36.07
C LYS A 54 -7.94 3.74 36.20
N GLY A 55 -6.73 3.69 36.72
CA GLY A 55 -5.85 2.52 36.83
C GLY A 55 -4.98 2.27 35.60
N MET A 56 -5.20 2.96 34.48
CA MET A 56 -4.41 2.70 33.26
C MET A 56 -3.07 3.43 33.23
N GLY A 57 -2.85 4.45 34.06
CA GLY A 57 -1.59 5.21 34.06
C GLY A 57 -0.38 4.31 34.32
N GLU A 58 -0.48 3.45 35.32
CA GLU A 58 0.59 2.49 35.69
C GLU A 58 0.74 1.37 34.65
N ALA A 59 -0.37 0.83 34.14
CA ALA A 59 -0.35 -0.23 33.13
C ALA A 59 0.31 0.23 31.82
N LEU A 60 -0.01 1.44 31.34
CA LEU A 60 0.64 2.06 30.18
C LEU A 60 2.09 2.46 30.50
N GLY A 61 2.32 2.85 31.75
CA GLY A 61 3.63 3.03 32.37
C GLY A 61 4.57 1.83 32.13
N GLY A 62 4.09 0.64 32.48
CA GLY A 62 4.84 -0.60 32.45
C GLY A 62 5.28 -1.05 31.05
N LEU A 63 4.58 -0.64 29.99
CA LEU A 63 4.91 -1.07 28.61
C LEU A 63 6.23 -0.52 28.09
N HIS A 64 6.73 0.57 28.67
CA HIS A 64 7.89 1.31 28.13
C HIS A 64 9.19 0.48 28.17
N ALA A 65 9.42 -0.22 29.28
CA ALA A 65 10.63 -1.01 29.49
C ALA A 65 10.60 -2.38 28.79
N LEU A 66 9.46 -2.75 28.22
CA LEU A 66 9.24 -4.05 27.59
C LEU A 66 9.61 -4.02 26.11
N ASP A 67 10.03 -5.16 25.57
CA ASP A 67 10.17 -5.36 24.12
C ASP A 67 8.81 -5.65 23.44
N ALA A 68 8.82 -5.83 22.12
CA ALA A 68 7.60 -6.03 21.35
C ALA A 68 6.84 -7.33 21.69
N GLU A 69 7.54 -8.39 22.11
CA GLU A 69 6.93 -9.67 22.49
C GLU A 69 6.33 -9.58 23.89
N GLN A 70 7.10 -9.04 24.84
CA GLN A 70 6.65 -8.77 26.20
C GLN A 70 5.46 -7.79 26.24
N ARG A 71 5.43 -6.78 25.37
CA ARG A 71 4.27 -5.89 25.21
C ARG A 71 3.04 -6.63 24.70
N ALA A 72 3.23 -7.60 23.81
CA ALA A 72 2.14 -8.41 23.30
C ALA A 72 1.55 -9.29 24.42
N ASP A 73 2.41 -9.90 25.24
CA ASP A 73 2.00 -10.69 26.40
C ASP A 73 1.27 -9.83 27.43
N ALA A 74 1.80 -8.65 27.77
CA ALA A 74 1.14 -7.71 28.67
C ALA A 74 -0.24 -7.26 28.17
N ILE A 75 -0.41 -7.06 26.85
CA ILE A 75 -1.70 -6.75 26.24
C ILE A 75 -2.65 -7.96 26.30
N ALA A 76 -2.15 -9.17 26.13
CA ALA A 76 -2.96 -10.38 26.25
C ALA A 76 -3.45 -10.61 27.70
N GLU A 77 -2.59 -10.33 28.69
CA GLU A 77 -2.92 -10.42 30.11
C GLU A 77 -3.88 -9.30 30.56
N ASN A 78 -3.72 -8.09 30.04
CA ASN A 78 -4.59 -6.96 30.33
C ASN A 78 -5.10 -6.27 29.04
N PRO A 79 -6.15 -6.82 28.40
CA PRO A 79 -6.69 -6.28 27.16
C PRO A 79 -7.20 -4.83 27.26
N ALA A 80 -7.52 -4.35 28.46
CA ALA A 80 -7.98 -2.96 28.69
C ALA A 80 -6.91 -1.90 28.35
N ILE A 81 -5.64 -2.30 28.21
CA ILE A 81 -4.56 -1.47 27.69
C ILE A 81 -4.89 -0.96 26.28
N VAL A 82 -5.49 -1.79 25.43
CA VAL A 82 -5.73 -1.45 24.02
C VAL A 82 -6.72 -0.28 23.88
N PRO A 83 -7.92 -0.30 24.50
CA PRO A 83 -8.80 0.87 24.54
C PRO A 83 -8.14 2.13 25.12
N ALA A 84 -7.26 1.99 26.12
CA ALA A 84 -6.58 3.14 26.72
C ALA A 84 -5.55 3.77 25.76
N LEU A 85 -4.84 2.95 24.97
CA LEU A 85 -3.96 3.41 23.90
C LEU A 85 -4.73 4.03 22.73
N VAL A 86 -5.90 3.49 22.38
CA VAL A 86 -6.76 4.06 21.32
C VAL A 86 -7.40 5.38 21.77
N ALA A 87 -7.76 5.52 23.04
CA ALA A 87 -8.37 6.75 23.56
C ALA A 87 -7.50 7.99 23.36
N VAL A 88 -6.16 7.85 23.43
CA VAL A 88 -5.25 8.97 23.26
C VAL A 88 -5.08 9.43 21.80
N LEU A 89 -5.59 8.68 20.82
CA LEU A 89 -5.58 9.09 19.41
C LEU A 89 -6.44 10.34 19.17
N ARG A 90 -7.48 10.55 20.00
CA ARG A 90 -8.38 11.71 19.92
C ARG A 90 -7.79 12.99 20.51
N LEU A 91 -6.59 12.95 21.08
CA LEU A 91 -6.00 14.11 21.75
C LEU A 91 -5.48 15.14 20.74
N GLU A 92 -6.18 16.26 20.62
CA GLU A 92 -5.81 17.35 19.72
C GLU A 92 -4.75 18.31 20.30
N ALA A 93 -4.55 18.34 21.62
CA ALA A 93 -3.59 19.25 22.24
C ALA A 93 -2.14 18.82 22.04
N ASP A 94 -1.87 17.52 22.02
CA ASP A 94 -0.53 16.94 21.88
C ASP A 94 -0.60 15.68 21.01
N ILE A 95 0.25 15.61 20.00
CA ILE A 95 0.33 14.46 19.08
C ILE A 95 1.18 13.32 19.66
N HIS A 96 2.07 13.63 20.61
CA HIS A 96 3.06 12.68 21.12
C HIS A 96 2.45 11.43 21.78
N PRO A 97 1.40 11.53 22.62
CA PRO A 97 0.73 10.34 23.17
C PRO A 97 0.15 9.42 22.08
N ALA A 98 -0.41 10.00 21.02
CA ALA A 98 -0.93 9.25 19.88
C ALA A 98 0.21 8.56 19.11
N GLN A 99 1.32 9.27 18.87
CA GLN A 99 2.52 8.70 18.23
C GLN A 99 3.07 7.52 19.03
N TYR A 100 3.19 7.67 20.35
CA TYR A 100 3.65 6.61 21.23
C TYR A 100 2.71 5.41 21.19
N ALA A 101 1.41 5.64 21.37
CA ALA A 101 0.41 4.58 21.37
C ALA A 101 0.39 3.80 20.05
N LEU A 102 0.41 4.49 18.91
CA LEU A 102 0.51 3.85 17.60
C LEU A 102 1.80 3.07 17.43
N THR A 103 2.91 3.55 17.96
CA THR A 103 4.21 2.85 17.87
C THR A 103 4.17 1.54 18.64
N ILE A 104 3.64 1.55 19.86
CA ILE A 104 3.46 0.33 20.67
C ILE A 104 2.56 -0.68 19.95
N LEU A 105 1.37 -0.23 19.50
CA LEU A 105 0.43 -1.11 18.82
C LEU A 105 1.01 -1.69 17.54
N TYR A 106 1.71 -0.85 16.76
CA TYR A 106 2.38 -1.25 15.52
C TYR A 106 3.44 -2.31 15.77
N GLU A 107 4.35 -2.11 16.72
CA GLU A 107 5.42 -3.08 17.03
C GLU A 107 4.86 -4.43 17.49
N VAL A 108 3.75 -4.41 18.25
CA VAL A 108 3.08 -5.63 18.70
C VAL A 108 2.55 -6.42 17.50
N VAL A 109 1.92 -5.80 16.52
CA VAL A 109 1.29 -6.56 15.41
C VAL A 109 2.19 -6.78 14.19
N ARG A 110 3.30 -6.04 14.07
CA ARG A 110 4.16 -6.02 12.87
C ARG A 110 4.65 -7.41 12.47
N GLU A 111 5.18 -8.16 13.44
CA GLU A 111 5.76 -9.49 13.20
C GLU A 111 4.72 -10.61 13.32
N ASN A 112 3.62 -10.37 14.05
CA ASN A 112 2.59 -11.38 14.26
C ASN A 112 1.18 -10.76 14.17
N SER A 113 0.59 -10.90 12.99
CA SER A 113 -0.73 -10.38 12.68
C SER A 113 -1.89 -11.09 13.39
N SER A 114 -1.69 -12.25 14.05
CA SER A 114 -2.76 -12.85 14.87
C SER A 114 -3.06 -12.04 16.13
N ARG A 115 -2.13 -11.17 16.57
CA ARG A 115 -2.30 -10.29 17.73
C ARG A 115 -3.44 -9.27 17.56
N TYR A 116 -3.84 -8.99 16.32
CA TYR A 116 -5.07 -8.24 16.03
C TYR A 116 -6.32 -8.88 16.65
N GLU A 117 -6.38 -10.21 16.81
CA GLU A 117 -7.56 -10.87 17.38
C GLU A 117 -7.84 -10.45 18.82
N VAL A 118 -6.79 -10.31 19.64
CA VAL A 118 -6.89 -9.84 21.03
C VAL A 118 -7.32 -8.38 21.06
N MET A 119 -6.70 -7.54 20.21
CA MET A 119 -7.03 -6.12 20.12
C MET A 119 -8.46 -5.88 19.64
N CYS A 120 -8.91 -6.60 18.61
CA CYS A 120 -10.27 -6.50 18.08
C CYS A 120 -11.32 -6.83 19.14
N LYS A 121 -11.11 -7.89 19.93
CA LYS A 121 -11.96 -8.26 21.07
C LYS A 121 -11.94 -7.19 22.16
N ALA A 122 -10.76 -6.68 22.52
CA ALA A 122 -10.62 -5.64 23.54
C ALA A 122 -11.34 -4.34 23.17
N LEU A 123 -11.44 -4.07 21.87
CA LEU A 123 -12.06 -2.89 21.31
C LEU A 123 -13.53 -3.11 20.95
N GLU A 124 -14.15 -4.24 21.27
CA GLU A 124 -15.55 -4.52 20.91
C GLU A 124 -16.49 -3.40 21.42
N GLY A 125 -17.33 -2.88 20.53
CA GLY A 125 -18.23 -1.75 20.82
C GLY A 125 -17.63 -0.35 20.70
N THR A 126 -16.35 -0.20 20.33
CA THR A 126 -15.74 1.10 20.03
C THR A 126 -15.79 1.44 18.53
N ASN A 127 -15.97 2.72 18.22
CA ASN A 127 -15.93 3.23 16.85
C ASN A 127 -14.48 3.51 16.43
N LEU A 128 -13.77 2.45 16.02
CA LEU A 128 -12.37 2.56 15.59
C LEU A 128 -12.19 3.37 14.31
N TYR A 129 -13.18 3.35 13.42
CA TYR A 129 -13.08 4.09 12.18
C TYR A 129 -12.94 5.59 12.48
N GLU A 130 -13.87 6.16 13.25
CA GLU A 130 -13.82 7.57 13.65
C GLU A 130 -12.53 7.91 14.43
N ASP A 131 -12.09 7.04 15.33
CA ASP A 131 -10.91 7.29 16.18
C ASP A 131 -9.63 7.45 15.38
N PHE A 132 -9.46 6.61 14.36
CA PHE A 132 -8.31 6.67 13.46
C PHE A 132 -8.49 7.74 12.39
N MET A 133 -9.69 7.93 11.87
CA MET A 133 -9.96 8.93 10.83
C MET A 133 -9.83 10.35 11.36
N GLN A 134 -10.30 10.64 12.57
CA GLN A 134 -10.09 11.94 13.22
C GLN A 134 -8.59 12.26 13.34
N LEU A 135 -7.77 11.29 13.74
CA LEU A 135 -6.32 11.46 13.76
C LEU A 135 -5.77 11.67 12.36
N LEU A 136 -6.18 10.87 11.37
CA LEU A 136 -5.67 10.93 10.00
C LEU A 136 -6.05 12.22 9.24
N GLN A 137 -7.15 12.87 9.63
CA GLN A 137 -7.65 14.12 9.05
C GLN A 137 -7.13 15.36 9.78
N ARG A 138 -6.45 15.19 10.92
CA ARG A 138 -5.90 16.31 11.69
C ARG A 138 -4.82 17.04 10.90
N HIS A 139 -4.89 18.37 10.90
CA HIS A 139 -3.88 19.20 10.27
C HIS A 139 -2.52 19.04 10.96
N GLY A 140 -1.46 18.79 10.18
CA GLY A 140 -0.09 18.66 10.69
C GLY A 140 0.31 17.25 11.15
N VAL A 141 -0.49 16.23 10.83
CA VAL A 141 -0.08 14.82 11.00
C VAL A 141 1.10 14.54 10.08
N ASP A 142 2.23 14.12 10.67
CA ASP A 142 3.41 13.75 9.90
C ASP A 142 3.25 12.37 9.24
N ALA A 143 4.07 12.10 8.22
CA ALA A 143 4.04 10.83 7.50
C ALA A 143 4.24 9.63 8.45
N TYR A 144 5.10 9.78 9.46
CA TYR A 144 5.34 8.76 10.48
C TYR A 144 4.06 8.31 11.21
N THR A 145 3.25 9.28 11.64
CA THR A 145 2.00 9.05 12.37
C THR A 145 0.92 8.55 11.42
N GLY A 146 0.80 9.20 10.26
CA GLY A 146 -0.16 8.83 9.23
C GLY A 146 0.00 7.39 8.77
N ASP A 147 1.22 6.98 8.44
CA ASP A 147 1.51 5.63 7.95
C ASP A 147 1.16 4.56 9.00
N ARG A 148 1.47 4.79 10.28
CA ARG A 148 1.12 3.84 11.36
C ARG A 148 -0.37 3.80 11.64
N ALA A 149 -1.04 4.95 11.67
CA ALA A 149 -2.48 5.00 11.83
C ALA A 149 -3.20 4.26 10.69
N SER A 150 -2.79 4.51 9.43
CA SER A 150 -3.32 3.82 8.26
C SER A 150 -3.02 2.32 8.28
N PHE A 151 -1.80 1.92 8.66
CA PHE A 151 -1.44 0.51 8.81
C PHE A 151 -2.34 -0.19 9.84
N MET A 152 -2.46 0.39 11.03
CA MET A 152 -3.29 -0.18 12.10
C MET A 152 -4.76 -0.26 11.70
N LEU A 153 -5.33 0.82 11.14
CA LEU A 153 -6.73 0.85 10.70
C LEU A 153 -7.00 -0.20 9.61
N SER A 154 -6.12 -0.33 8.61
CA SER A 154 -6.24 -1.37 7.58
C SER A 154 -6.19 -2.78 8.19
N GLY A 155 -5.31 -3.02 9.16
CA GLY A 155 -5.22 -4.30 9.85
C GLY A 155 -6.48 -4.63 10.64
N PHE A 156 -7.06 -3.64 11.32
CA PHE A 156 -8.36 -3.79 11.98
C PHE A 156 -9.48 -4.07 10.99
N MET A 157 -9.54 -3.39 9.84
CA MET A 157 -10.53 -3.65 8.79
C MET A 157 -10.41 -5.07 8.25
N SER A 158 -9.19 -5.56 7.97
CA SER A 158 -8.97 -6.90 7.43
C SER A 158 -9.19 -8.03 8.44
N ARG A 159 -9.04 -7.76 9.74
CA ARG A 159 -9.07 -8.79 10.80
C ARG A 159 -10.33 -8.74 11.66
N SER A 160 -11.10 -7.66 11.60
CA SER A 160 -12.41 -7.62 12.25
C SER A 160 -13.36 -8.53 11.50
N ARG A 161 -14.08 -9.39 12.23
CA ARG A 161 -15.14 -10.20 11.62
C ARG A 161 -16.19 -9.24 11.01
N SER A 162 -16.73 -9.61 9.86
CA SER A 162 -17.24 -8.79 8.75
C SER A 162 -18.46 -7.86 9.00
N THR A 163 -18.62 -7.30 10.20
CA THR A 163 -19.74 -6.39 10.52
C THR A 163 -19.32 -5.12 11.26
N ARG A 164 -18.02 -4.97 11.56
CA ARG A 164 -17.52 -3.82 12.33
C ARG A 164 -17.35 -2.55 11.49
N PHE A 165 -16.94 -2.71 10.24
CA PHE A 165 -16.74 -1.62 9.29
C PHE A 165 -17.73 -1.81 8.15
N SER A 166 -18.40 -0.74 7.76
CA SER A 166 -19.25 -0.71 6.59
C SER A 166 -18.42 -0.69 5.30
N ASP A 167 -19.00 -1.18 4.20
CA ASP A 167 -18.35 -1.18 2.89
C ASP A 167 -17.95 0.24 2.47
N ASN A 168 -18.77 1.24 2.80
CA ASN A 168 -18.48 2.66 2.52
C ASN A 168 -17.26 3.17 3.29
N GLU A 169 -17.07 2.77 4.55
CA GLU A 169 -15.90 3.16 5.35
C GLU A 169 -14.62 2.54 4.79
N VAL A 170 -14.69 1.26 4.38
CA VAL A 170 -13.57 0.57 3.75
C VAL A 170 -13.24 1.21 2.41
N GLU A 171 -14.25 1.45 1.57
CA GLU A 171 -14.09 2.06 0.25
C GLU A 171 -13.51 3.48 0.38
N TYR A 172 -14.07 4.31 1.26
CA TYR A 172 -13.56 5.67 1.48
C TYR A 172 -12.09 5.65 1.93
N PHE A 173 -11.75 4.81 2.91
CA PHE A 173 -10.37 4.70 3.39
C PHE A 173 -9.40 4.28 2.28
N VAL A 174 -9.79 3.31 1.45
CA VAL A 174 -8.97 2.86 0.31
C VAL A 174 -8.86 3.95 -0.77
N GLN A 175 -9.97 4.59 -1.13
CA GLN A 175 -9.99 5.58 -2.20
C GLN A 175 -9.29 6.90 -1.84
N ASP A 176 -9.48 7.39 -0.61
CA ASP A 176 -8.92 8.67 -0.16
C ASP A 176 -7.43 8.54 0.19
N ARG A 177 -7.01 7.42 0.79
CA ARG A 177 -5.66 7.29 1.35
C ARG A 177 -4.75 6.38 0.56
N TRP A 178 -5.24 5.22 0.13
CA TRP A 178 -4.40 4.27 -0.60
C TRP A 178 -4.26 4.66 -2.06
N ARG A 179 -5.35 5.07 -2.71
CA ARG A 179 -5.33 5.35 -4.16
C ARG A 179 -4.36 6.47 -4.55
N PRO A 180 -4.24 7.62 -3.85
CA PRO A 180 -3.25 8.63 -4.20
C PRO A 180 -1.82 8.12 -4.01
N VAL A 181 -1.55 7.42 -2.90
CA VAL A 181 -0.22 6.86 -2.61
C VAL A 181 0.21 5.83 -3.66
N VAL A 182 -0.73 5.00 -4.13
CA VAL A 182 -0.46 3.92 -5.06
C VAL A 182 -0.44 4.42 -6.52
N TRP A 183 -1.39 5.28 -6.93
CA TRP A 183 -1.57 5.71 -8.33
C TRP A 183 -0.92 7.04 -8.71
N GLU A 184 -0.66 7.95 -7.77
CA GLU A 184 0.11 9.16 -8.10
C GLU A 184 1.61 8.86 -8.12
N ASN A 185 2.03 7.80 -7.45
CA ASN A 185 3.42 7.37 -7.40
C ASN A 185 3.73 6.41 -8.55
N ARG A 186 4.05 6.97 -9.73
CA ARG A 186 4.32 6.22 -10.97
C ARG A 186 5.40 5.15 -10.84
N THR A 187 6.27 5.26 -9.85
CA THR A 187 7.35 4.31 -9.58
C THR A 187 6.96 3.21 -8.61
N LEU A 188 5.74 3.18 -8.06
CA LEU A 188 5.34 2.19 -7.04
C LEU A 188 5.55 0.74 -7.51
N PRO A 189 5.21 0.34 -8.76
CA PRO A 189 5.52 -1.00 -9.24
C PRO A 189 7.02 -1.30 -9.27
N GLU A 190 7.83 -0.32 -9.72
CA GLU A 190 9.30 -0.42 -9.76
C GLU A 190 9.90 -0.50 -8.35
N LEU A 191 9.29 0.21 -7.39
CA LEU A 191 9.68 0.29 -6.00
C LEU A 191 9.31 -0.99 -5.24
N LEU A 192 8.15 -1.59 -5.55
CA LEU A 192 7.76 -2.91 -5.06
C LEU A 192 8.77 -3.96 -5.55
N VAL A 193 9.03 -4.03 -6.85
CA VAL A 193 9.98 -5.00 -7.44
C VAL A 193 11.40 -4.82 -6.88
N LYS A 194 11.88 -3.57 -6.78
CA LYS A 194 13.23 -3.25 -6.30
C LYS A 194 13.41 -3.54 -4.79
N ASN A 195 12.45 -3.17 -3.95
CA ASN A 195 12.54 -3.43 -2.50
C ASN A 195 12.35 -4.90 -2.13
N LEU A 196 11.56 -5.63 -2.91
CA LEU A 196 11.40 -7.08 -2.72
C LEU A 196 12.70 -7.84 -3.03
N SER A 197 13.53 -7.34 -3.94
CA SER A 197 14.75 -8.01 -4.40
C SER A 197 15.98 -7.73 -3.51
N LEU A 198 16.04 -6.59 -2.81
CA LEU A 198 17.27 -6.14 -2.14
C LEU A 198 17.38 -6.52 -0.65
N MET A 199 16.31 -6.97 0.01
CA MET A 199 16.26 -7.03 1.48
C MET A 199 15.71 -8.33 2.08
N GLN A 200 15.41 -9.35 1.28
CA GLN A 200 14.61 -10.49 1.75
C GLN A 200 15.23 -11.85 1.40
N PRO A 201 15.06 -12.90 2.25
CA PRO A 201 15.49 -14.26 1.93
C PRO A 201 14.88 -14.75 0.60
N PRO A 202 15.55 -15.63 -0.16
CA PRO A 202 15.04 -16.13 -1.45
C PRO A 202 13.60 -16.68 -1.42
N SER A 203 13.18 -17.26 -0.28
CA SER A 203 11.81 -17.74 -0.06
C SER A 203 10.77 -16.62 0.02
N VAL A 204 11.15 -15.44 0.53
CA VAL A 204 10.29 -14.26 0.62
C VAL A 204 10.24 -13.53 -0.72
N VAL A 205 11.37 -13.43 -1.44
CA VAL A 205 11.41 -12.91 -2.81
C VAL A 205 10.50 -13.73 -3.71
N TYR A 206 10.59 -15.06 -3.64
CA TYR A 206 9.71 -15.95 -4.42
C TYR A 206 8.22 -15.73 -4.12
N LYS A 207 7.83 -15.61 -2.84
CA LYS A 207 6.45 -15.29 -2.46
C LYS A 207 5.99 -13.94 -3.00
N ALA A 208 6.87 -12.95 -2.99
CA ALA A 208 6.53 -11.62 -3.46
C ALA A 208 6.41 -11.54 -4.98
N VAL A 209 7.27 -12.25 -5.73
CA VAL A 209 7.13 -12.43 -7.17
C VAL A 209 5.79 -13.10 -7.50
N LEU A 210 5.41 -14.17 -6.78
CA LEU A 210 4.09 -14.79 -6.92
C LEU A 210 2.96 -13.77 -6.70
N CYS A 211 3.03 -12.97 -5.63
CA CYS A 211 2.02 -11.93 -5.36
C CYS A 211 1.95 -10.88 -6.47
N ILE A 212 3.08 -10.41 -6.99
CA ILE A 212 3.12 -9.42 -8.08
C ILE A 212 2.47 -10.00 -9.34
N VAL A 213 2.82 -11.23 -9.72
CA VAL A 213 2.23 -11.88 -10.90
C VAL A 213 0.73 -12.01 -10.73
N ARG A 214 0.25 -12.54 -9.60
CA ARG A 214 -1.20 -12.67 -9.32
C ARG A 214 -1.94 -11.34 -9.36
N VAL A 215 -1.39 -10.30 -8.73
CA VAL A 215 -1.95 -8.95 -8.79
C VAL A 215 -1.99 -8.45 -10.25
N GLY A 216 -0.92 -8.67 -11.02
CA GLY A 216 -0.87 -8.34 -12.44
C GLY A 216 -1.98 -9.02 -13.24
N LEU A 217 -2.20 -10.33 -13.04
CA LEU A 217 -3.25 -11.08 -13.72
C LEU A 217 -4.65 -10.52 -13.42
N HIS A 218 -4.96 -10.26 -12.15
CA HIS A 218 -6.25 -9.67 -11.76
C HIS A 218 -6.43 -8.23 -12.23
N VAL A 219 -5.35 -7.44 -12.28
CA VAL A 219 -5.39 -6.08 -12.83
C VAL A 219 -5.70 -6.13 -14.34
N ILE A 220 -5.06 -7.03 -15.09
CA ILE A 220 -5.35 -7.25 -16.51
C ILE A 220 -6.82 -7.62 -16.68
N GLU A 221 -7.31 -8.60 -15.92
CA GLU A 221 -8.71 -9.06 -15.98
C GLU A 221 -9.70 -7.92 -15.70
N ASN A 222 -9.44 -7.09 -14.69
CA ASN A 222 -10.24 -5.91 -14.39
C ASN A 222 -10.23 -4.89 -15.54
N PHE A 223 -9.08 -4.71 -16.21
CA PHE A 223 -8.95 -3.80 -17.34
C PHE A 223 -9.62 -4.30 -18.62
N LEU A 224 -9.92 -5.59 -18.76
CA LEU A 224 -10.66 -6.11 -19.93
C LEU A 224 -12.08 -5.52 -20.06
N SER A 225 -12.61 -4.90 -19.01
CA SER A 225 -13.88 -4.16 -19.04
C SER A 225 -13.78 -2.77 -19.69
N CYS A 226 -12.57 -2.23 -19.90
CA CYS A 226 -12.33 -0.90 -20.46
C CYS A 226 -11.65 -1.00 -21.83
N GLU A 227 -12.30 -0.48 -22.87
CA GLU A 227 -11.82 -0.60 -24.26
C GLU A 227 -10.49 0.13 -24.50
N GLU A 228 -10.31 1.32 -23.92
CA GLU A 228 -9.04 2.06 -24.01
C GLU A 228 -7.88 1.30 -23.35
N ALA A 229 -8.16 0.56 -22.27
CA ALA A 229 -7.14 -0.25 -21.61
C ALA A 229 -6.80 -1.50 -22.44
N VAL A 230 -7.81 -2.15 -23.05
CA VAL A 230 -7.60 -3.30 -23.96
C VAL A 230 -6.74 -2.91 -25.15
N GLU A 231 -6.95 -1.72 -25.72
CA GLU A 231 -6.12 -1.17 -26.80
C GLU A 231 -4.63 -1.10 -26.40
N ILE A 232 -4.33 -0.56 -25.22
CA ILE A 232 -2.95 -0.47 -24.71
C ILE A 232 -2.38 -1.87 -24.45
N ILE A 233 -3.16 -2.78 -23.87
CA ILE A 233 -2.74 -4.17 -23.59
C ILE A 233 -2.34 -4.90 -24.88
N ILE A 234 -3.06 -4.66 -25.98
CA ILE A 234 -2.74 -5.20 -27.30
C ILE A 234 -1.45 -4.57 -27.85
N GLU A 235 -1.32 -3.24 -27.77
CA GLU A 235 -0.15 -2.52 -28.28
C GLU A 235 1.15 -2.89 -27.57
N GLU A 236 1.09 -3.10 -26.25
CA GLU A 236 2.22 -3.55 -25.42
C GLU A 236 2.48 -5.06 -25.50
N ASN A 237 1.70 -5.79 -26.31
CA ASN A 237 1.85 -7.22 -26.55
C ASN A 237 1.87 -8.07 -25.26
N VAL A 238 1.00 -7.72 -24.32
CA VAL A 238 0.88 -8.38 -23.02
C VAL A 238 0.55 -9.88 -23.18
N ALA A 239 -0.15 -10.26 -24.25
CA ALA A 239 -0.44 -11.66 -24.57
C ALA A 239 0.84 -12.51 -24.66
N GLN A 240 1.88 -12.01 -25.35
CA GLN A 240 3.16 -12.72 -25.44
C GLN A 240 3.85 -12.81 -24.07
N ILE A 241 3.75 -11.79 -23.23
CA ILE A 241 4.30 -11.80 -21.87
C ILE A 241 3.61 -12.86 -21.01
N LEU A 242 2.28 -12.97 -21.08
CA LEU A 242 1.53 -14.02 -20.38
C LEU A 242 1.91 -15.42 -20.87
N THR A 243 2.12 -15.61 -22.17
CA THR A 243 2.64 -16.87 -22.72
C THR A 243 4.02 -17.20 -22.17
N LEU A 244 4.93 -16.22 -22.09
CA LEU A 244 6.26 -16.43 -21.48
C LEU A 244 6.13 -16.81 -20.00
N LEU A 245 5.22 -16.17 -19.26
CA LEU A 245 4.93 -16.53 -17.87
C LEU A 245 4.38 -17.96 -17.74
N GLU A 246 3.57 -18.45 -18.69
CA GLU A 246 3.12 -19.85 -18.66
C GLU A 246 4.27 -20.84 -18.81
N PHE A 247 5.31 -20.50 -19.59
CA PHE A 247 6.49 -21.37 -19.79
C PHE A 247 7.50 -21.34 -18.63
N GLU A 248 7.36 -20.40 -17.69
CA GLU A 248 8.19 -20.35 -16.49
C GLU A 248 7.90 -21.52 -15.54
N LYS A 249 8.91 -21.87 -14.72
CA LYS A 249 8.83 -22.99 -13.77
C LYS A 249 8.32 -22.55 -12.40
N TRP A 250 7.02 -22.32 -12.30
CA TRP A 250 6.35 -22.04 -11.03
C TRP A 250 6.24 -23.30 -10.17
N ARG A 251 6.44 -23.14 -8.86
CA ARG A 251 6.17 -24.21 -7.87
C ARG A 251 4.70 -24.25 -7.44
N ASP A 252 3.97 -23.16 -7.67
CA ASP A 252 2.56 -23.02 -7.31
C ASP A 252 1.69 -23.49 -8.50
N PRO A 253 0.99 -24.64 -8.39
CA PRO A 253 0.16 -25.16 -9.48
C PRO A 253 -1.03 -24.25 -9.77
N ASP A 254 -1.57 -23.56 -8.76
CA ASP A 254 -2.75 -22.70 -8.92
C ASP A 254 -2.43 -21.48 -9.78
N LEU A 255 -1.18 -20.99 -9.72
CA LEU A 255 -0.73 -19.89 -10.56
C LEU A 255 -0.77 -20.22 -12.05
N TYR A 256 -0.49 -21.47 -12.45
CA TYR A 256 -0.62 -21.87 -13.86
C TYR A 256 -2.06 -21.78 -14.34
N GLU A 257 -3.02 -22.18 -13.49
CA GLU A 257 -4.44 -22.09 -13.83
C GLU A 257 -4.89 -20.63 -13.95
N GLU A 258 -4.43 -19.75 -13.04
CA GLU A 258 -4.69 -18.31 -13.11
C GLU A 258 -4.09 -17.66 -14.38
N ILE A 259 -2.86 -18.01 -14.75
CA ILE A 259 -2.21 -17.51 -15.97
C ILE A 259 -3.01 -17.95 -17.21
N ARG A 260 -3.36 -19.23 -17.31
CA ARG A 260 -4.14 -19.75 -18.45
C ARG A 260 -5.52 -19.12 -18.54
N ALA A 261 -6.19 -18.93 -17.41
CA ALA A 261 -7.48 -18.26 -17.37
C ALA A 261 -7.36 -16.81 -17.87
N CYS A 262 -6.32 -16.08 -17.45
CA CYS A 262 -6.05 -14.73 -17.92
C CYS A 262 -5.75 -14.67 -19.43
N ILE A 263 -4.91 -15.57 -19.95
CA ILE A 263 -4.64 -15.71 -21.39
C ILE A 263 -5.93 -15.93 -22.17
N PHE A 264 -6.77 -16.86 -21.71
CA PHE A 264 -8.03 -17.18 -22.37
C PHE A 264 -8.99 -15.99 -22.39
N SER A 265 -9.15 -15.29 -21.27
CA SER A 265 -9.99 -14.08 -21.18
C SER A 265 -9.47 -12.96 -22.08
N LEU A 266 -8.15 -12.76 -22.14
CA LEU A 266 -7.53 -11.78 -23.01
C LEU A 266 -7.73 -12.15 -24.49
N ASP A 267 -7.50 -13.39 -24.88
CA ASP A 267 -7.71 -13.87 -26.26
C ASP A 267 -9.16 -13.69 -26.72
N LEU A 268 -10.13 -14.02 -25.85
CA LEU A 268 -11.54 -13.76 -26.13
C LEU A 268 -11.80 -12.28 -26.37
N LYS A 269 -11.24 -11.42 -25.52
CA LYS A 269 -11.43 -9.97 -25.65
C LYS A 269 -10.76 -9.42 -26.90
N ILE A 270 -9.55 -9.87 -27.24
CA ILE A 270 -8.83 -9.49 -28.47
C ILE A 270 -9.63 -9.92 -29.71
N ARG A 271 -10.19 -11.13 -29.73
CA ARG A 271 -11.03 -11.60 -30.85
C ARG A 271 -12.31 -10.77 -31.01
N GLN A 272 -12.89 -10.33 -29.90
CA GLN A 272 -14.03 -9.42 -29.91
C GLN A 272 -13.64 -8.00 -30.29
N PHE A 273 -12.37 -7.62 -30.09
CA PHE A 273 -11.79 -6.35 -30.50
C PHE A 273 -11.58 -6.33 -32.02
N ASN A 274 -12.68 -6.26 -32.77
CA ASN A 274 -12.68 -6.30 -34.22
C ASN A 274 -12.07 -5.00 -34.79
N ASN A 275 -11.04 -5.15 -35.62
CA ASN A 275 -10.34 -4.07 -36.30
C ASN A 275 -11.28 -3.08 -37.01
N PHE A 276 -12.42 -3.55 -37.50
CA PHE A 276 -13.42 -2.71 -38.16
C PHE A 276 -14.16 -1.79 -37.19
N GLU A 277 -14.58 -2.27 -36.02
CA GLU A 277 -15.28 -1.47 -35.02
C GLU A 277 -14.35 -0.41 -34.42
N ARG A 278 -13.08 -0.74 -34.24
CA ARG A 278 -12.05 0.21 -33.79
C ARG A 278 -11.79 1.31 -34.82
N TYR A 279 -11.69 0.95 -36.10
CA TYR A 279 -11.59 1.94 -37.17
C TYR A 279 -12.82 2.88 -37.23
N LEU A 280 -14.02 2.34 -37.07
CA LEU A 280 -15.25 3.14 -36.99
C LEU A 280 -15.24 4.09 -35.78
N LEU A 281 -14.81 3.63 -34.61
CA LEU A 281 -14.69 4.46 -33.41
C LEU A 281 -13.64 5.56 -33.57
N GLU A 282 -12.51 5.31 -34.24
CA GLU A 282 -11.51 6.34 -34.54
C GLU A 282 -12.06 7.41 -35.49
N LEU A 283 -12.85 7.00 -36.49
CA LEU A 283 -13.56 7.89 -37.41
C LEU A 283 -14.61 8.74 -36.68
N GLU A 284 -15.43 8.15 -35.83
CA GLU A 284 -16.45 8.86 -35.05
C GLU A 284 -15.83 9.84 -34.04
N LYS A 285 -14.71 9.45 -33.41
CA LYS A 285 -13.97 10.31 -32.47
C LYS A 285 -13.14 11.40 -33.17
N GLY A 286 -13.01 11.35 -34.50
CA GLY A 286 -12.23 12.29 -35.30
C GLY A 286 -10.73 12.31 -34.98
N LYS A 287 -10.22 11.25 -34.36
CA LYS A 287 -8.84 11.13 -33.86
C LYS A 287 -8.24 9.82 -34.35
N LEU A 288 -7.88 9.79 -35.62
CA LEU A 288 -7.17 8.68 -36.24
C LEU A 288 -5.75 8.59 -35.64
N ARG A 289 -5.35 7.41 -35.17
CA ARG A 289 -3.99 7.15 -34.69
C ARG A 289 -3.33 6.11 -35.59
N TRP A 290 -2.06 6.34 -35.92
CA TRP A 290 -1.30 5.37 -36.69
C TRP A 290 -1.10 4.10 -35.84
N SER A 291 -1.68 2.99 -36.29
CA SER A 291 -1.71 1.70 -35.60
C SER A 291 -1.69 0.57 -36.61
N VAL A 292 -1.64 -0.69 -36.15
CA VAL A 292 -1.66 -1.88 -37.00
C VAL A 292 -2.91 -1.92 -37.92
N LEU A 293 -3.99 -1.24 -37.52
CA LEU A 293 -5.21 -1.05 -38.33
C LEU A 293 -4.97 -0.27 -39.64
N HIS A 294 -3.96 0.59 -39.65
CA HIS A 294 -3.67 1.54 -40.73
C HIS A 294 -2.42 1.16 -41.53
N SER A 295 -1.55 0.31 -40.96
CA SER A 295 -0.44 -0.31 -41.67
C SER A 295 -0.92 -1.57 -42.39
N GLY A 296 -1.51 -1.39 -43.57
CA GLY A 296 -2.02 -2.50 -44.37
C GLY A 296 -0.91 -3.48 -44.80
N GLU A 297 -0.82 -4.63 -44.14
CA GLU A 297 -0.42 -5.85 -44.81
C GLU A 297 -1.68 -6.66 -45.13
N PRO A 298 -2.01 -6.87 -46.41
CA PRO A 298 -3.13 -7.74 -46.78
C PRO A 298 -2.75 -9.16 -46.39
N GLY A 299 -3.39 -9.69 -45.33
CA GLY A 299 -3.29 -11.09 -44.97
C GLY A 299 -3.63 -11.96 -46.17
N GLU A 300 -2.78 -12.96 -46.43
CA GLU A 300 -2.98 -13.99 -47.43
C GLU A 300 -4.39 -14.57 -47.28
N VAL A 301 -5.25 -14.24 -48.24
CA VAL A 301 -6.53 -14.93 -48.42
C VAL A 301 -6.17 -16.34 -48.86
N LEU A 302 -6.28 -17.29 -47.93
CA LEU A 302 -6.26 -18.72 -48.20
C LEU A 302 -7.20 -19.01 -49.39
N ALA A 303 -6.61 -19.49 -50.49
CA ALA A 303 -7.32 -20.10 -51.61
C ALA A 303 -7.44 -21.62 -51.40
#